data_AF-A0A2E0BST3-F1
#
_entry.id   AF-A0A2E0BST3-F1
#
_cell.length_a   1.000
_cell.length_b   1.000
_cell.length_c   1.000
_cell.angle_alpha   90.00
_cell.angle_beta   90.00
_cell.angle_gamma   90.00
#
_symmetry.space_group_name_H-M   'P 1'
#
loop_
_entity.id
_entity.type
_entity.pdbx_description
1 polymer ?
#
loop_
_entity_poly.entity_id
_entity_poly.type
_entity_poly.pdbx_seq_one_letter_code
_entity_poly.pdbx_strand_id
1 'polypeptide(L)' 'MTEQKIQSNKIKELEALGYYVLKLIKTNKNGIPDLLALHPDKTIRFIEVKTSKGKVSKLQQYRMDELSKYGFETEIHKG' A
#
# COMPACT_ATOMS: atom_id res chain seq x y z
N MET A 1 -5.47 -9.23 14.63
CA MET A 1 -4.20 -8.48 14.55
C MET A 1 -4.53 -7.03 14.27
N THR A 2 -3.80 -6.04 14.82
CA THR A 2 -4.05 -4.63 14.49
C THR A 2 -3.54 -4.31 13.09
N GLU A 3 -4.14 -3.34 12.42
CA GLU A 3 -3.70 -2.85 11.11
C GLU A 3 -2.22 -2.42 11.14
N GLN A 4 -1.78 -1.77 12.21
CA GLN A 4 -0.38 -1.40 12.42
C GLN A 4 0.56 -2.62 12.43
N LYS A 5 0.16 -3.73 13.06
CA LYS A 5 0.97 -4.95 13.12
C LYS A 5 0.97 -5.67 11.76
N ILE A 6 -0.16 -5.71 11.06
CA ILE A 6 -0.25 -6.23 9.68
C ILE A 6 0.67 -5.42 8.75
N GLN A 7 0.58 -4.09 8.80
CA GLN A 7 1.43 -3.19 8.02
C GLN A 7 2.91 -3.43 8.32
N SER A 8 3.27 -3.56 9.59
CA SER A 8 4.67 -3.82 9.99
C SER A 8 5.18 -5.17 9.49
N ASN A 9 4.34 -6.20 9.47
CA ASN A 9 4.70 -7.50 8.90
C ASN A 9 4.87 -7.43 7.38
N LYS A 10 3.97 -6.72 6.68
CA LYS A 10 4.04 -6.57 5.22
C LYS A 10 5.29 -5.80 4.78
N ILE A 11 5.69 -4.78 5.55
CA ILE A 11 6.95 -4.07 5.31
C ILE A 11 8.13 -5.04 5.36
N LYS A 12 8.25 -5.84 6.43
CA LYS A 12 9.34 -6.82 6.57
C LYS A 12 9.37 -7.85 5.44
N GLU A 13 8.19 -8.33 5.02
CA GLU A 13 8.07 -9.25 3.89
C GLU A 13 8.59 -8.61 2.59
N LEU A 14 8.17 -7.39 2.28
CA LEU A 14 8.59 -6.67 1.08
C LEU A 14 10.08 -6.32 1.11
N GLU A 15 10.60 -5.87 2.25
CA GLU A 15 12.03 -5.60 2.45
C GLU A 15 12.87 -6.86 2.27
N ALA A 16 12.41 -8.02 2.78
CA ALA A 16 13.06 -9.31 2.54
C ALA A 16 13.05 -9.72 1.06
N LEU A 17 12.10 -9.22 0.27
CA LEU A 17 12.03 -9.39 -1.18
C LEU A 17 12.86 -8.35 -1.97
N GLY A 18 13.60 -7.48 -1.28
CA GLY A 18 14.48 -6.47 -1.88
C GLY A 18 13.81 -5.14 -2.19
N TYR A 19 12.58 -4.90 -1.74
CA TYR A 19 11.93 -3.60 -1.92
C TYR A 19 12.45 -2.58 -0.90
N TYR A 20 12.59 -1.33 -1.34
CA TYR A 20 12.65 -0.17 -0.46
C TYR A 20 11.22 0.31 -0.18
N VAL A 21 10.79 0.27 1.08
CA VAL A 21 9.38 0.51 1.45
C VAL A 21 9.24 1.82 2.25
N LEU A 22 8.33 2.68 1.80
CA LEU A 22 7.99 3.93 2.47
C LEU A 22 6.57 3.85 3.05
N LYS A 23 6.39 4.37 4.26
CA LYS A 23 5.06 4.65 4.81
C LYS A 23 4.58 6.02 4.34
N LEU A 24 3.41 6.06 3.72
CA LEU A 24 2.80 7.30 3.24
C LEU A 24 1.86 7.86 4.32
N ILE A 25 2.40 8.71 5.20
CA ILE A 25 1.64 9.27 6.32
C ILE A 25 0.94 10.57 5.93
N LYS A 26 1.64 11.45 5.21
CA LYS A 26 1.13 12.75 4.80
C LYS A 26 1.51 13.02 3.35
N THR A 27 0.49 13.19 2.52
CA THR A 27 0.62 13.54 1.10
C THR A 27 -0.34 14.67 0.78
N ASN A 28 -0.21 15.29 -0.40
CA ASN A 28 -1.16 16.29 -0.89
C ASN A 28 -2.52 15.68 -1.29
N LYS A 29 -2.61 14.35 -1.43
CA LYS A 29 -3.80 13.61 -1.83
C LYS A 29 -4.26 12.68 -0.71
N ASN A 30 -5.34 13.07 -0.02
CA ASN A 30 -5.97 12.21 0.99
C ASN A 30 -6.44 10.88 0.40
N GLY A 31 -6.40 9.84 1.23
CA GLY A 31 -6.77 8.47 0.87
C GLY A 31 -5.74 7.75 -0.01
N ILE A 32 -4.50 8.25 -0.08
CA ILE A 32 -3.40 7.53 -0.72
C ILE A 32 -3.16 6.19 0.02
N PRO A 33 -2.75 5.12 -0.68
CA PRO A 33 -2.41 3.85 -0.03
C PRO A 33 -1.33 4.00 1.05
N ASP A 34 -1.39 3.15 2.07
CA ASP A 34 -0.52 3.24 3.24
C ASP A 34 0.98 3.08 2.94
N LEU A 35 1.34 2.23 1.97
CA LEU A 35 2.72 1.87 1.65
C LEU A 35 3.05 2.12 0.18
N LEU A 36 4.30 2.50 -0.06
CA LEU A 36 4.93 2.52 -1.38
C LEU A 36 6.15 1.61 -1.36
N ALA A 37 6.16 0.57 -2.20
CA ALA A 37 7.27 -0.36 -2.36
C ALA A 37 7.96 -0.12 -3.71
N LEU A 38 9.25 0.19 -3.66
CA LEU A 38 10.11 0.51 -4.80
C LEU A 38 11.14 -0.60 -4.99
N HIS A 39 11.37 -1.02 -6.23
CA HIS A 39 12.40 -2.00 -6.58
C HIS A 39 12.96 -1.67 -7.96
N PRO A 40 14.28 -1.81 -8.20
CA PRO A 40 14.89 -1.47 -9.49
C PRO A 40 14.37 -2.34 -10.65
N ASP A 41 14.22 -3.65 -10.42
CA ASP A 41 13.86 -4.62 -11.46
C ASP A 41 12.42 -5.15 -11.38
N LYS A 42 11.64 -4.72 -10.38
CA LYS A 42 10.26 -5.19 -10.16
C LYS A 42 9.31 -3.99 -10.20
N THR A 43 8.03 -4.26 -10.42
CA THR A 43 7.00 -3.23 -10.45
C THR A 43 6.94 -2.44 -9.15
N ILE A 44 6.78 -1.11 -9.26
CA ILE A 44 6.47 -0.22 -8.13
C ILE A 44 5.04 -0.51 -7.66
N ARG A 45 4.86 -0.69 -6.34
CA ARG A 45 3.59 -1.12 -5.76
C ARG A 45 3.10 -0.13 -4.70
N PHE A 46 1.84 0.26 -4.78
CA PHE A 46 1.14 0.98 -3.74
C PHE A 46 0.22 0.02 -2.99
N ILE A 47 0.30 -0.04 -1.66
CA ILE A 47 -0.38 -1.07 -0.88
C ILE A 47 -1.22 -0.41 0.21
N GLU A 48 -2.52 -0.65 0.17
CA GLU A 48 -3.47 -0.27 1.21
C GLU A 48 -3.61 -1.45 2.19
N VAL A 49 -3.34 -1.21 3.46
CA VAL A 49 -3.39 -2.26 4.48
C VAL A 49 -4.72 -2.22 5.20
N LYS A 50 -5.36 -3.39 5.29
CA LYS A 50 -6.58 -3.59 6.05
C LYS A 50 -6.49 -4.78 6.98
N THR A 51 -7.21 -4.72 8.08
CA THR A 51 -7.56 -5.95 8.81
C THR A 51 -8.46 -6.82 7.93
N SER A 52 -8.57 -8.11 8.25
CA SER A 52 -9.52 -9.04 7.60
C SER A 52 -10.95 -8.50 7.46
N LYS A 53 -11.43 -7.72 8.45
CA LYS A 53 -12.74 -7.05 8.44
C LYS A 53 -12.69 -5.59 7.98
N GLY A 54 -11.50 -5.04 7.77
CA GLY A 54 -11.28 -3.67 7.35
C GLY A 54 -11.85 -3.41 5.96
N LYS A 55 -12.55 -2.28 5.83
CA LYS A 55 -13.15 -1.83 4.58
C LYS A 55 -12.29 -0.74 3.96
N VAL A 56 -12.11 -0.80 2.65
CA VAL A 56 -11.52 0.29 1.88
C VAL A 56 -12.57 1.38 1.71
N SER A 57 -12.23 2.62 2.06
CA SER A 57 -13.13 3.75 1.88
C SER A 57 -13.28 4.09 0.39
N LYS A 58 -14.39 4.76 0.02
CA LYS A 58 -14.60 5.20 -1.37
C LYS A 58 -13.46 6.09 -1.88
N LEU A 59 -12.89 6.94 -1.02
CA LEU A 59 -11.78 7.82 -1.37
C LEU A 59 -10.50 7.02 -1.66
N GLN A 60 -10.21 6.00 -0.85
CA GLN A 60 -9.06 5.11 -1.07
C GLN A 60 -9.20 4.33 -2.38
N GLN A 61 -10.40 3.78 -2.65
CA GLN A 61 -10.67 3.12 -3.93
C GLN A 61 -10.44 4.08 -5.09
N TYR A 62 -10.99 5.30 -5.02
CA TYR A 62 -10.78 6.33 -6.04
C TYR A 62 -9.29 6.63 -6.27
N ARG A 63 -8.46 6.69 -5.22
CA ARG A 63 -7.02 6.92 -5.34
C ARG A 63 -6.28 5.74 -5.96
N MET A 64 -6.66 4.51 -5.62
CA MET A 64 -6.12 3.32 -6.24
C MET A 64 -6.45 3.25 -7.73
N ASP A 65 -7.69 3.60 -8.11
CA ASP A 65 -8.10 3.68 -9.51
C ASP A 65 -7.33 4.79 -10.26
N GLU A 66 -7.10 5.94 -9.60
CA GLU A 66 -6.27 7.04 -10.14
C GLU A 66 -4.83 6.57 -10.39
N LEU A 67 -4.19 5.89 -9.42
CA LEU A 67 -2.84 5.35 -9.56
C LEU A 67 -2.75 4.28 -10.66
N SER A 68 -3.75 3.39 -10.74
CA SER A 68 -3.82 2.35 -11.77
C SER A 68 -3.90 2.94 -13.17
N LYS A 69 -4.62 4.06 -13.36
CA LYS A 69 -4.67 4.80 -14.64
C LYS A 69 -3.32 5.38 -15.06
N TYR A 70 -2.43 5.68 -14.10
CA TYR A 70 -1.04 6.08 -14.38
C TYR A 70 -0.09 4.88 -14.60
N GLY A 71 -0.59 3.65 -14.55
CA GLY A 71 0.19 2.43 -14.75
C GLY A 71 0.90 1.89 -13.50
N PHE A 72 0.57 2.42 -12.31
CA PHE A 72 1.12 1.90 -11.06
C PHE A 72 0.31 0.70 -10.56
N GLU A 73 1.01 -0.29 -10.00
CA GLU A 73 0.33 -1.42 -9.36
C GLU A 73 -0.22 -1.02 -8.01
N THR A 74 -1.48 -1.38 -7.74
CA THR A 74 -2.12 -1.14 -6.44
C THR A 74 -2.66 -2.44 -5.86
N GLU A 75 -2.47 -2.67 -4.56
CA GLU A 75 -2.90 -3.86 -3.83
C GLU A 75 -3.67 -3.48 -2.56
N ILE A 76 -4.74 -4.23 -2.24
CA ILE A 76 -5.34 -4.22 -0.90
C ILE A 76 -4.82 -5.44 -0.14
N HIS A 77 -3.96 -5.22 0.84
CA HIS A 77 -3.42 -6.29 1.66
C HIS A 77 -4.28 -6.49 2.91
N LYS A 78 -4.92 -7.65 3.04
CA LYS A 78 -5.73 -8.04 4.21
C LYS A 78 -4.99 -9.06 5.07
N GLY A 79 -4.80 -8.73 6.35
CA GLY A 79 -4.19 -9.64 7.35
C GLY A 79 -5.13 -10.09 8.46
#